data_AF-A0A6A4HDV2-F1
#
_entry.id   AF-A0A6A4HDV2-F1
#
_cell.length_a   1.000
_cell.length_b   1.000
_cell.length_c   1.000
_cell.angle_alpha   90.00
_cell.angle_beta   90.00
_cell.angle_gamma   90.00
#
_symmetry.space_group_name_H-M   'P 1'
#
loop_
_entity.id
_entity.type
_entity.pdbx_description
1 polymer ?
#
loop_
_entity_poly.entity_id
_entity_poly.type
_entity_poly.pdbx_seq_one_letter_code
_entity_poly.pdbx_strand_id
1 'polypeptide(L)'
;MLLPGYRSAVLRLSRRLELLKTEVQRVTALRDRSAAVIEIYRKILHPIRHVPPEVLLKIFSYCTDVVDAATPSDMNQDSLDTRLAPWCFGQVCKYWRSVVLGSPRLWSSLALNLSKQSGSKSLRGSGCTDKLMSIGHWKRSRLDSN
;
A
#
# COMPACT_ATOMS: atom_id res chain seq x y z
N MET A 1 -30.74 -54.76 27.56
CA MET A 1 -29.42 -54.40 28.12
C MET A 1 -28.45 -54.16 26.96
N LEU A 2 -28.09 -52.91 26.67
CA LEU A 2 -27.07 -52.61 25.66
C LEU A 2 -25.68 -52.86 26.26
N LEU A 3 -24.84 -53.62 25.56
CA LEU A 3 -23.52 -54.05 26.02
C LEU A 3 -22.62 -52.83 26.35
N PRO A 4 -21.81 -52.87 27.42
CA PRO A 4 -20.95 -51.76 27.87
C PRO A 4 -20.03 -51.19 26.78
N GLY A 5 -19.62 -52.01 25.80
CA GLY A 5 -18.79 -51.58 24.67
C GLY A 5 -19.48 -50.62 23.70
N TYR A 6 -20.80 -50.72 23.53
CA TYR A 6 -21.55 -49.81 22.66
C TYR A 6 -21.65 -48.41 23.27
N ARG A 7 -21.84 -48.32 24.58
CA ARG A 7 -21.92 -47.04 25.31
C ARG A 7 -20.63 -46.22 25.16
N SER A 8 -19.46 -46.87 25.25
CA SER A 8 -18.18 -46.19 25.10
C SER A 8 -17.89 -45.78 23.65
N ALA A 9 -18.33 -46.56 22.66
CA ALA A 9 -18.24 -46.19 21.25
C ALA A 9 -19.10 -44.96 20.93
N VAL A 10 -20.35 -44.93 21.42
CA VAL A 10 -21.26 -43.77 21.26
C VAL A 10 -20.65 -42.52 21.89
N LEU A 11 -20.16 -42.59 23.14
CA LEU A 11 -19.54 -41.44 23.82
C LEU A 11 -18.33 -40.89 23.05
N ARG A 12 -17.52 -41.77 22.45
CA ARG A 12 -16.35 -41.36 21.65
C ARG A 12 -16.77 -40.60 20.38
N LEU A 13 -17.82 -41.06 19.71
CA LEU A 13 -18.36 -40.41 18.53
C LEU A 13 -19.01 -39.06 18.89
N SER A 14 -19.79 -39.01 19.98
CA SER A 14 -20.35 -37.74 20.48
C SER A 14 -19.26 -36.71 20.77
N ARG A 15 -18.15 -37.12 21.41
CA ARG A 15 -17.00 -36.23 21.63
C ARG A 15 -16.40 -35.72 20.32
N ARG A 16 -16.23 -36.59 19.32
CA ARG A 16 -15.73 -36.16 17.99
C ARG A 16 -16.70 -35.22 17.29
N LEU A 17 -18.00 -35.43 17.41
CA LEU A 17 -19.01 -34.53 16.85
C LEU A 17 -18.91 -33.15 17.49
N GLU A 18 -18.81 -33.06 18.81
CA GLU A 18 -18.65 -31.77 19.49
C GLU A 18 -17.36 -31.07 19.09
N LEU A 19 -16.24 -31.80 18.98
CA LEU A 19 -14.97 -31.22 18.52
C LEU A 19 -15.04 -30.69 17.07
N LEU A 20 -15.67 -31.44 16.16
CA LEU A 20 -15.83 -30.98 14.78
C LEU A 20 -16.78 -29.77 14.72
N LYS A 21 -17.83 -29.77 15.55
CA LYS A 21 -18.81 -28.68 15.60
C LYS A 21 -18.18 -27.39 16.09
N THR A 22 -17.34 -27.43 17.12
CA THR A 22 -16.61 -26.23 17.58
C THR A 22 -15.62 -25.73 16.54
N GLU A 23 -14.96 -26.63 15.80
CA GLU A 23 -14.04 -26.22 14.74
C GLU A 23 -14.77 -25.59 13.54
N VAL A 24 -15.91 -26.14 13.14
CA VAL A 24 -16.78 -25.53 12.12
C VAL A 24 -17.25 -24.16 12.57
N GLN A 25 -17.67 -24.01 13.84
CA GLN A 25 -18.04 -22.71 14.40
C GLN A 25 -16.88 -21.71 14.38
N ARG A 26 -15.67 -22.16 14.69
CA ARG A 26 -14.47 -21.32 14.69
C ARG A 26 -14.16 -20.79 13.28
N VAL A 27 -14.14 -21.67 12.28
CA VAL A 27 -13.83 -21.31 10.90
C VAL A 27 -14.93 -20.46 10.27
N THR A 28 -16.20 -20.74 10.55
CA THR A 28 -17.33 -19.91 10.08
C THR A 28 -17.28 -18.52 10.69
N ALA A 29 -17.01 -18.39 11.99
CA ALA A 29 -16.82 -17.09 12.63
C ALA A 29 -15.62 -16.31 12.07
N LEU A 30 -14.55 -16.99 11.66
CA LEU A 30 -13.43 -16.33 10.97
C LEU A 30 -13.83 -15.86 9.57
N ARG A 31 -14.51 -16.71 8.78
CA ARG A 31 -15.05 -16.36 7.47
C ARG A 31 -15.97 -15.14 7.55
N ASP A 32 -16.89 -15.13 8.50
CA ASP A 32 -17.91 -14.08 8.63
C ASP A 32 -17.27 -12.74 9.04
N ARG A 33 -16.26 -12.78 9.92
CA ARG A 33 -15.45 -11.59 10.23
C ARG A 33 -14.74 -11.05 8.99
N SER A 34 -14.08 -11.91 8.22
CA SER A 34 -13.42 -11.48 6.98
C SER A 34 -14.42 -10.93 5.95
N ALA A 35 -15.58 -11.56 5.79
CA ALA A 35 -16.62 -11.11 4.88
C ALA A 35 -17.20 -9.74 5.30
N ALA A 36 -17.42 -9.51 6.59
CA ALA A 36 -17.88 -8.23 7.12
C ALA A 36 -16.86 -7.10 6.82
N VAL A 37 -15.57 -7.38 7.03
CA VAL A 37 -14.49 -6.43 6.70
C VAL A 37 -14.49 -6.10 5.20
N ILE A 38 -14.56 -7.12 4.34
CA ILE A 38 -14.63 -6.93 2.89
C ILE A 38 -15.82 -6.04 2.51
N GLU A 39 -16.99 -6.29 3.10
CA GLU A 39 -18.20 -5.53 2.80
C GLU A 39 -18.09 -4.05 3.20
N ILE A 40 -17.46 -3.75 4.34
CA ILE A 40 -17.14 -2.38 4.74
C ILE A 40 -16.25 -1.71 3.70
N TYR A 41 -15.16 -2.37 3.28
CA TYR A 41 -14.28 -1.85 2.24
C TYR A 41 -15.01 -1.64 0.91
N ARG A 42 -15.91 -2.55 0.50
CA ARG A 42 -16.69 -2.40 -0.73
C ARG A 42 -17.55 -1.14 -0.71
N LYS A 43 -18.20 -0.84 0.42
CA LYS A 43 -19.02 0.36 0.61
C LYS A 43 -18.18 1.63 0.53
N ILE A 44 -17.05 1.69 1.23
CA ILE A 44 -16.17 2.87 1.24
C ILE A 44 -15.50 3.08 -0.13
N LEU A 45 -15.04 2.01 -0.76
CA LEU A 45 -14.36 2.09 -2.07
C LEU A 45 -15.33 2.29 -3.22
N HIS A 46 -16.65 2.13 -3.04
CA HIS A 46 -17.62 2.32 -4.11
C HIS A 46 -17.66 3.78 -4.61
N PRO A 47 -17.93 4.80 -3.78
CA PRO A 47 -17.88 6.21 -4.23
C PRO A 47 -16.51 6.60 -4.81
N ILE A 48 -15.42 6.15 -4.18
CA ILE A 48 -14.05 6.51 -4.56
C ILE A 48 -13.69 6.05 -5.99
N ARG A 49 -14.28 4.93 -6.46
CA ARG A 49 -14.08 4.42 -7.83
C ARG A 49 -14.74 5.27 -8.91
N HIS A 50 -15.70 6.13 -8.55
CA HIS A 50 -16.40 7.02 -9.46
C HIS A 50 -15.88 8.46 -9.42
N VAL A 51 -14.90 8.76 -8.56
CA VAL A 51 -14.29 10.09 -8.48
C VAL A 51 -13.50 10.36 -9.78
N PRO A 52 -13.72 11.50 -10.45
CA PRO A 52 -12.96 11.87 -11.63
C PRO A 52 -11.45 11.92 -11.36
N PRO A 53 -10.61 11.56 -12.36
CA PRO A 53 -9.17 11.49 -12.17
C PRO A 53 -8.57 12.85 -11.75
N GLU A 54 -9.13 13.98 -12.20
CA GLU A 54 -8.65 15.32 -11.86
C GLU A 54 -8.73 15.60 -10.36
N VAL A 55 -9.82 15.15 -9.71
CA VAL A 55 -10.03 15.31 -8.27
C VAL A 55 -9.07 14.40 -7.51
N LEU A 56 -8.89 13.16 -7.95
CA LEU A 56 -7.91 12.24 -7.35
C LEU A 56 -6.49 12.79 -7.45
N LEU A 57 -6.09 13.32 -8.61
CA LEU A 57 -4.78 13.93 -8.81
C LEU A 57 -4.56 15.15 -7.92
N LYS A 58 -5.61 15.96 -7.70
CA LYS A 58 -5.55 17.09 -6.78
C LYS A 58 -5.33 16.63 -5.33
N ILE A 59 -6.05 15.59 -4.89
CA ILE A 59 -5.84 14.97 -3.57
C ILE A 59 -4.42 14.42 -3.46
N PHE A 60 -3.96 13.65 -4.44
CA PHE A 60 -2.61 13.07 -4.45
C PHE A 60 -1.53 14.13 -4.37
N SER A 61 -1.69 15.28 -5.06
CA SER A 61 -0.70 16.36 -4.96
C SER A 61 -0.59 16.94 -3.54
N TYR A 62 -1.70 17.11 -2.82
CA TYR A 62 -1.62 17.56 -1.43
C TYR A 62 -0.91 16.55 -0.54
N CYS A 63 -1.05 15.25 -0.82
CA CYS A 63 -0.41 14.21 -0.03
C CYS A 63 1.08 14.01 -0.38
N THR A 64 1.52 14.39 -1.59
CA THR A 64 2.95 14.40 -1.95
C THR A 64 3.65 15.66 -1.44
N ASP A 65 3.00 16.82 -1.49
CA ASP A 65 3.62 18.10 -1.12
C ASP A 65 3.90 18.19 0.40
N VAL A 66 3.12 17.50 1.23
CA VAL A 66 3.34 17.40 2.69
C VAL A 66 4.64 16.68 3.03
N VAL A 67 5.09 15.77 2.16
CA VAL A 67 6.35 15.05 2.31
C VAL A 67 7.55 15.96 2.04
N ASP A 68 7.44 16.84 1.04
CA ASP A 68 8.48 17.81 0.68
C ASP A 68 8.64 18.95 1.71
N ALA A 69 7.60 19.21 2.51
CA ALA A 69 7.58 20.27 3.53
C ALA A 69 7.96 19.80 4.95
N ALA A 70 8.12 18.49 5.17
CA ALA A 70 8.57 17.96 6.45
C ALA A 70 10.07 18.26 6.63
N THR A 71 10.41 18.73 7.82
CA THR A 71 11.70 19.25 8.28
C THR A 71 12.95 18.51 7.76
N PRO A 72 14.12 19.19 7.67
CA PRO A 72 15.39 18.64 7.17
C PRO A 72 15.94 17.42 7.97
N SER A 73 15.23 16.94 8.98
CA SER A 73 15.47 15.66 9.65
C SER A 73 14.98 14.44 8.86
N ASP A 74 14.19 14.62 7.79
CA ASP A 74 13.58 13.53 7.01
C ASP A 74 14.32 13.19 5.71
N MET A 75 15.62 13.52 5.64
CA MET A 75 16.54 13.25 4.51
C MET A 75 16.76 11.75 4.21
N ASN A 76 16.00 10.86 4.85
CA ASN A 76 16.01 9.41 4.64
C ASN A 76 14.83 8.91 3.81
N GLN A 77 13.95 9.81 3.32
CA GLN A 77 12.87 9.42 2.43
C GLN A 77 13.42 9.04 1.05
N ASP A 78 13.43 7.73 0.80
CA ASP A 78 13.76 7.14 -0.49
C ASP A 78 12.48 7.00 -1.28
N SER A 79 12.37 7.69 -2.42
CA SER A 79 11.24 7.58 -3.33
C SER A 79 11.09 6.18 -3.92
N LEU A 80 12.03 5.24 -3.72
CA LEU A 80 11.83 3.82 -4.01
C LEU A 80 11.08 3.06 -2.90
N ASP A 81 10.84 3.69 -1.75
CA ASP A 81 10.00 3.10 -0.71
C ASP A 81 8.54 3.07 -1.17
N THR A 82 8.08 1.87 -1.54
CA THR A 82 6.71 1.63 -2.02
C THR A 82 5.61 1.96 -1.00
N ARG A 83 5.98 2.21 0.26
CA ARG A 83 5.06 2.63 1.32
C ARG A 83 4.79 4.14 1.30
N LEU A 84 5.63 4.91 0.62
CA LEU A 84 5.52 6.36 0.51
C LEU A 84 4.75 6.78 -0.75
N ALA A 85 4.30 8.03 -0.77
CA ALA A 85 3.76 8.62 -1.98
C ALA A 85 4.87 8.75 -3.04
N PRO A 86 4.57 8.61 -4.34
CA PRO A 86 3.24 8.36 -4.91
C PRO A 86 2.83 6.87 -4.94
N TRP A 87 3.71 5.93 -4.57
CA TRP A 87 3.49 4.48 -4.71
C TRP A 87 2.32 3.94 -3.89
N CYS A 88 2.13 4.45 -2.67
CA CYS A 88 1.10 3.96 -1.76
C CYS A 88 -0.33 4.10 -2.34
N PHE A 89 -0.59 5.15 -3.14
CA PHE A 89 -1.89 5.34 -3.80
C PHE A 89 -2.21 4.21 -4.79
N GLY A 90 -1.19 3.67 -5.45
CA GLY A 90 -1.35 2.55 -6.38
C GLY A 90 -1.77 1.24 -5.71
N GLN A 91 -1.66 1.13 -4.38
CA GLN A 91 -2.05 -0.07 -3.64
C GLN A 91 -3.53 -0.11 -3.26
N VAL A 92 -4.27 1.00 -3.40
CA VAL A 92 -5.68 1.09 -3.00
C VAL A 92 -6.59 0.32 -3.95
N CYS A 93 -6.51 0.58 -5.27
CA CYS A 93 -7.28 -0.14 -6.28
C CYS A 93 -6.66 -0.01 -7.67
N LYS A 94 -7.15 -0.82 -8.64
CA LYS A 94 -6.68 -0.77 -10.03
C LYS A 94 -6.86 0.61 -10.68
N TYR A 95 -7.98 1.30 -10.38
CA TYR A 95 -8.27 2.62 -10.93
C TYR A 95 -7.30 3.70 -10.40
N TRP A 96 -7.03 3.73 -9.10
CA TRP A 96 -6.04 4.65 -8.53
C TRP A 96 -4.65 4.38 -9.11
N ARG A 97 -4.27 3.10 -9.26
CA ARG A 97 -3.02 2.73 -9.91
C ARG A 97 -2.92 3.28 -11.34
N SER A 98 -3.97 3.18 -12.16
CA SER A 98 -3.94 3.73 -13.52
C SER A 98 -3.81 5.25 -13.53
N VAL A 99 -4.47 5.95 -12.60
CA VAL A 99 -4.39 7.42 -12.50
C VAL A 99 -3.00 7.87 -12.06
N VAL A 100 -2.42 7.20 -11.06
CA VAL A 100 -1.08 7.52 -10.54
C VAL A 100 0.00 7.27 -11.58
N LEU A 101 0.00 6.10 -12.23
CA LEU A 101 0.97 5.78 -13.27
C LEU A 101 0.80 6.64 -14.53
N GLY A 102 -0.43 7.06 -14.83
CA GLY A 102 -0.74 7.90 -16.00
C GLY A 102 -0.47 9.39 -15.80
N SER A 103 -0.03 9.84 -14.62
CA SER A 103 0.14 11.27 -14.32
C SER A 103 1.60 11.63 -14.08
N PRO A 104 2.31 12.18 -15.08
CA PRO A 104 3.71 12.59 -14.95
C PRO A 104 3.96 13.60 -13.83
N ARG A 105 2.94 14.39 -13.45
CA ARG A 105 3.05 15.40 -12.40
C ARG A 105 3.33 14.80 -11.01
N LEU A 106 2.89 13.57 -10.74
CA LEU A 106 3.19 12.89 -9.47
C LEU A 106 4.60 12.32 -9.42
N TRP A 107 5.26 12.20 -10.57
CA TRP A 107 6.59 11.62 -10.74
C TRP A 107 7.65 12.68 -11.07
N SER A 108 7.32 13.98 -10.98
CA SER A 108 8.24 15.06 -11.33
C SER A 108 9.34 15.30 -10.29
N SER A 109 9.20 14.76 -9.09
CA SER A 109 10.18 14.83 -8.00
C SER A 109 10.42 13.42 -7.46
N LEU A 110 11.68 12.98 -7.44
CA LEU A 110 12.11 11.70 -6.88
C LEU A 110 13.43 11.90 -6.13
N ALA A 111 13.45 11.53 -4.85
CA ALA A 111 14.63 11.50 -4.01
C ALA A 111 15.14 10.06 -3.92
N LEU A 112 16.37 9.79 -4.37
CA LEU A 112 16.95 8.45 -4.32
C LEU A 112 18.06 8.41 -3.28
N ASN A 113 17.93 7.50 -2.30
CA ASN A 113 18.99 7.30 -1.32
C ASN A 113 19.88 6.12 -1.72
N LEU A 114 20.95 6.42 -2.46
CA LEU A 114 21.88 5.41 -2.97
C LEU A 114 22.79 4.79 -1.88
N SER A 115 22.73 5.29 -0.64
CA SER A 115 23.57 4.77 0.46
C SER A 115 23.13 3.39 0.98
N LYS A 116 21.89 2.95 0.68
CA LYS A 116 21.38 1.62 1.07
C LYS A 116 21.92 0.47 0.22
N GLN A 117 22.60 0.75 -0.89
CA GLN A 117 23.17 -0.27 -1.78
C GLN A 117 24.66 -0.53 -1.47
N SER A 118 24.97 -1.02 -0.28
CA SER A 118 26.28 -1.62 0.02
C SER A 118 26.21 -3.15 0.01
N GLY A 119 25.70 -3.71 -1.09
CA GLY A 119 26.12 -5.04 -1.53
C GLY A 119 27.47 -4.90 -2.22
N SER A 120 28.56 -5.10 -1.47
CA SER A 120 29.95 -5.05 -1.92
C SER A 120 30.16 -5.38 -3.40
N LYS A 121 30.63 -4.39 -4.17
CA LYS A 121 31.61 -4.57 -5.26
C LYS A 121 32.44 -3.29 -5.38
N SER A 122 33.62 -3.36 -4.79
CA SER A 122 34.74 -2.46 -5.01
C SER A 122 35.04 -2.36 -6.50
N LEU A 123 34.92 -1.16 -7.09
CA LEU A 123 35.74 -0.67 -8.19
C LEU A 123 35.88 0.85 -8.08
N ARG A 124 36.95 1.24 -7.37
CA ARG A 124 37.91 2.33 -7.66
C ARG A 124 37.52 3.30 -8.79
N GLY A 125 37.44 4.60 -8.49
CA GLY A 125 37.42 5.65 -9.51
C GLY A 125 37.15 7.06 -8.97
N SER A 126 38.24 7.77 -8.63
CA SER A 126 38.46 9.22 -8.51
C SER A 126 37.29 10.18 -8.23
N GLY A 127 37.48 11.00 -7.19
CA GLY A 127 36.51 11.98 -6.73
C GLY A 127 36.25 13.19 -7.63
N CYS A 128 35.16 13.84 -7.32
CA CYS A 128 34.93 15.27 -7.50
C CYS A 128 33.84 15.66 -6.49
N THR A 129 34.24 16.19 -5.34
CA THR A 129 33.31 16.92 -4.46
C THR A 129 33.06 18.25 -5.12
N ASP A 130 31.92 18.42 -5.78
CA ASP A 130 31.47 19.77 -6.09
C ASP A 130 29.94 19.87 -6.11
N LYS A 131 29.48 20.68 -5.15
CA LYS A 131 28.26 21.48 -5.14
C LYS A 131 26.92 20.76 -5.26
N LEU A 132 26.26 20.70 -4.09
CA LEU A 132 24.93 21.27 -3.90
C LEU A 132 24.68 22.44 -4.88
N MET A 133 24.02 22.14 -5.99
CA MET A 133 23.33 23.14 -6.79
C MET A 133 21.85 22.82 -6.77
N SER A 134 21.11 23.67 -6.05
CA SER A 134 19.71 23.95 -6.33
C SER A 134 19.55 24.21 -7.82
N ILE A 135 18.95 23.26 -8.53
CA ILE A 135 18.34 23.46 -9.84
C ILE A 135 16.86 23.22 -9.56
N GLY A 136 16.00 24.21 -9.45
CA GLY A 136 15.88 25.38 -10.29
C GLY A 136 14.45 25.37 -10.82
N HIS A 137 13.63 26.27 -10.29
CA HIS A 137 12.47 26.89 -10.92
C HIS A 137 12.11 26.36 -12.33
N TRP A 138 11.28 25.32 -12.44
CA TRP A 138 10.62 24.98 -13.71
C TRP A 138 9.33 25.79 -13.84
N LYS A 139 9.45 27.05 -14.29
CA LYS A 139 8.31 27.86 -14.72
C LYS A 139 7.94 27.47 -16.16
N ARG A 140 6.94 26.59 -16.32
CA ARG A 140 6.30 26.32 -17.62
C ARG A 140 5.24 27.38 -17.87
N SER A 141 5.61 28.47 -18.52
CA SER A 141 4.66 29.38 -19.18
C SER A 141 4.66 29.05 -20.67
N ARG A 142 3.66 28.31 -21.11
CA ARG A 142 3.28 28.18 -22.52
C ARG A 142 1.76 28.40 -22.61
N LEU A 143 1.39 29.65 -22.89
CA LEU A 143 0.17 30.15 -23.54
C LEU A 143 0.54 31.58 -23.99
N ASP A 144 0.16 32.17 -25.11
CA ASP A 144 -0.24 31.76 -26.46
C ASP A 144 -0.22 33.12 -27.20
N SER A 145 0.42 33.19 -28.36
CA SER A 145 0.26 34.33 -29.29
C SER A 145 -0.65 33.87 -30.42
N ASN A 146 -1.91 34.30 -30.38
CA ASN A 146 -2.56 35.07 -31.43
C ASN A 146 -3.92 35.58 -30.94
#